data_AF-A0A8B8APA8-F1
#
_entry.id   AF-A0A8B8APA8-F1
#
_cell.length_a   1.000
_cell.length_b   1.000
_cell.length_c   1.000
_cell.angle_alpha   90.00
_cell.angle_beta   90.00
_cell.angle_gamma   90.00
#
_symmetry.space_group_name_H-M   'P 1'
#
loop_
_entity.id
_entity.type
_entity.pdbx_description
1 polymer ?
#
loop_
_entity_poly.entity_id
_entity_poly.type
_entity_poly.pdbx_seq_one_letter_code
_entity_poly.pdbx_strand_id
1 'polypeptide(L)'
;MIFVKLNQVNLPSGRAKYRSYGPEAKTNAYIAVKEENLSIRRAAKSYGVPFQTLRDRVSGEVDPECCSMGKQPLLSLEEEAKLVNDLKEMAAIGYSYTRQEVADMATDFAIQLNNKQNWHSVGVRCSNSTIFLDWLSNHFTTFIPRGEKVLLMLDGHKSHLTLNIIEWAKENDFILQLLPAHTSHLLQPLDVGCFGPK
;
A
#
# COMPACT_ATOMS: atom_id res chain seq x y z
N MET A 1 35.77 6.47 2.55
CA MET A 1 34.61 7.32 2.90
C MET A 1 33.92 7.72 1.60
N ILE A 2 32.98 6.89 1.11
CA ILE A 2 32.34 7.07 -0.19
C ILE A 2 30.94 7.63 0.06
N PHE A 3 30.75 8.90 -0.27
CA PHE A 3 29.43 9.52 -0.32
C PHE A 3 28.67 8.98 -1.54
N VAL A 4 27.73 8.06 -1.31
CA VAL A 4 26.78 7.65 -2.34
C VAL A 4 25.73 8.76 -2.46
N LYS A 5 25.78 9.54 -3.56
CA LYS A 5 24.71 10.45 -3.93
C LYS A 5 23.42 9.63 -4.05
N LEU A 6 22.42 9.97 -3.23
CA LEU A 6 21.05 9.49 -3.41
C LEU A 6 20.57 10.00 -4.77
N ASN A 7 20.69 9.16 -5.80
CA ASN A 7 20.06 9.40 -7.08
C ASN A 7 18.56 9.56 -6.83
N GLN A 8 18.02 10.71 -7.24
CA GLN A 8 16.59 10.89 -7.41
C GLN A 8 16.08 9.69 -8.22
N VAL A 9 15.17 8.93 -7.63
CA VAL A 9 14.49 7.83 -8.28
C VAL A 9 13.80 8.42 -9.51
N ASN A 10 14.36 8.18 -10.70
CA ASN A 10 13.68 8.45 -11.95
C ASN A 10 12.49 7.51 -12.03
N LEU A 11 11.33 7.99 -11.56
CA LEU A 11 10.05 7.34 -11.81
C LEU A 11 9.90 7.20 -13.33
N PRO A 12 9.52 6.02 -13.85
CA PRO A 12 9.36 5.83 -15.29
C PRO A 12 8.43 6.91 -15.83
N SER A 13 8.84 7.57 -16.93
CA SER A 13 8.07 8.59 -17.63
C SER A 13 6.61 8.16 -17.70
N GLY A 14 5.74 8.93 -17.04
CA GLY A 14 4.36 8.53 -16.79
C GLY A 14 3.65 8.03 -18.05
N ARG A 15 2.78 7.03 -17.88
CA ARG A 15 1.79 6.66 -18.89
C ARG A 15 1.17 7.92 -19.48
N ALA A 16 0.91 7.93 -20.79
CA ALA A 16 0.23 9.03 -21.48
C ALA A 16 -0.91 9.58 -20.60
N LYS A 17 -0.86 10.89 -20.30
CA LYS A 17 -1.85 11.55 -19.43
C LYS A 17 -3.26 11.24 -19.94
N TYR A 18 -3.99 10.42 -19.20
CA TYR A 18 -5.37 10.08 -19.51
C TYR A 18 -6.25 11.29 -19.21
N ARG A 19 -6.98 11.79 -20.23
CA ARG A 19 -7.88 12.97 -20.26
C ARG A 19 -7.30 14.29 -19.69
N SER A 20 -7.12 15.28 -20.57
CA SER A 20 -6.64 16.63 -20.20
C SER A 20 -7.75 17.69 -20.02
N TYR A 21 -9.04 17.34 -20.06
CA TYR A 21 -10.15 18.30 -20.02
C TYR A 21 -11.02 18.09 -18.79
N GLY A 22 -11.42 19.20 -18.15
CA GLY A 22 -12.25 19.20 -16.95
C GLY A 22 -13.73 18.85 -17.24
N PRO A 23 -14.50 18.45 -16.20
CA PRO A 23 -15.93 18.15 -16.34
C PRO A 23 -16.74 19.39 -16.79
N GLU A 24 -16.34 20.59 -16.36
CA GLU A 24 -16.98 21.86 -16.75
C GLU A 24 -16.79 22.17 -18.24
N ALA A 25 -15.59 21.95 -18.78
CA ALA A 25 -15.28 22.19 -20.20
C ALA A 25 -16.18 21.37 -21.13
N LYS A 26 -16.57 20.16 -20.69
CA LYS A 26 -17.50 19.27 -21.39
C LYS A 26 -18.93 19.82 -21.38
N THR A 27 -19.41 20.28 -20.23
CA THR A 27 -20.75 20.87 -20.09
C THR A 27 -20.87 22.15 -20.91
N ASN A 28 -19.85 23.01 -20.84
CA ASN A 28 -19.80 24.26 -21.61
C ASN A 28 -19.75 23.99 -23.12
N ALA A 29 -18.97 23.00 -23.57
CA ALA A 29 -18.94 22.61 -24.98
C ALA A 29 -20.28 22.05 -25.47
N TYR A 30 -21.03 21.34 -24.62
CA TYR A 30 -22.36 20.84 -24.95
C TYR A 30 -23.38 21.98 -25.07
N ILE A 31 -23.39 22.90 -24.11
CA ILE A 31 -24.21 24.13 -24.11
C ILE A 31 -23.94 24.94 -25.38
N ALA A 32 -22.68 25.17 -25.73
CA ALA A 32 -22.32 25.94 -26.92
C ALA A 32 -22.75 25.28 -28.26
N VAL A 33 -22.90 23.96 -28.30
CA VAL A 33 -23.44 23.27 -29.49
C VAL A 33 -24.97 23.35 -29.54
N LYS A 34 -25.64 23.25 -28.39
CA LYS A 34 -27.11 23.21 -28.32
C LYS A 34 -27.76 24.60 -28.34
N GLU A 35 -27.16 25.56 -27.66
CA GLU A 35 -27.70 26.92 -27.47
C GLU A 35 -27.06 27.93 -28.44
N GLU A 36 -25.74 27.88 -28.63
CA GLU A 36 -25.02 28.84 -29.49
C GLU A 36 -24.88 28.39 -30.96
N ASN A 37 -25.45 27.24 -31.34
CA ASN A 37 -25.41 26.65 -32.69
C ASN A 37 -23.98 26.50 -33.28
N LEU A 38 -22.95 26.31 -32.43
CA LEU A 38 -21.61 26.02 -32.93
C LEU A 38 -21.54 24.61 -33.52
N SER A 39 -20.73 24.45 -34.57
CA SER A 39 -20.43 23.12 -35.10
C SER A 39 -19.67 22.30 -34.06
N ILE A 40 -19.98 21.00 -33.96
CA ILE A 40 -19.37 20.08 -32.98
C ILE A 40 -17.83 20.14 -33.02
N ARG A 41 -17.24 20.22 -34.23
CA ARG A 41 -15.79 20.34 -34.41
C ARG A 41 -15.22 21.66 -33.89
N ARG A 42 -15.96 22.76 -34.06
CA ARG A 42 -15.56 24.09 -33.58
C ARG A 42 -15.64 24.16 -32.06
N ALA A 43 -16.72 23.69 -31.46
CA ALA A 43 -16.86 23.59 -30.01
C ALA A 43 -15.78 22.69 -29.38
N ALA A 44 -15.55 21.50 -29.95
CA ALA A 44 -14.50 20.59 -29.50
C ALA A 44 -13.10 21.26 -29.48
N LYS A 45 -12.79 22.05 -30.52
CA LYS A 45 -11.52 22.79 -30.62
C LYS A 45 -11.44 23.95 -29.62
N SER A 46 -12.52 24.70 -29.45
CA SER A 46 -12.56 25.87 -28.54
C SER A 46 -12.41 25.48 -27.07
N TYR A 47 -13.05 24.39 -26.64
CA TYR A 47 -13.06 23.94 -25.25
C TYR A 47 -12.03 22.83 -24.94
N GLY A 48 -11.22 22.41 -25.92
CA GLY A 48 -10.20 21.38 -25.74
C GLY A 48 -10.76 19.99 -25.40
N VAL A 49 -11.99 19.69 -25.81
CA VAL A 49 -12.66 18.40 -25.58
C VAL A 49 -12.54 17.53 -26.83
N PRO A 50 -12.23 16.22 -26.72
CA PRO A 50 -12.19 15.32 -27.88
C PRO A 50 -13.51 15.35 -28.64
N PHE A 51 -13.43 15.48 -29.96
CA PHE A 51 -14.60 15.54 -30.85
C PHE A 51 -15.58 14.39 -30.60
N GLN A 52 -15.04 13.16 -30.45
CA GLN A 52 -15.83 11.96 -30.22
C GLN A 52 -16.68 12.06 -28.95
N THR A 53 -16.08 12.54 -27.85
CA THR A 53 -16.76 12.73 -26.55
C THR A 53 -17.93 13.71 -26.66
N LEU A 54 -17.79 14.78 -27.45
CA LEU A 54 -18.86 15.76 -27.66
C LEU A 54 -19.94 15.20 -28.61
N ARG A 55 -19.54 14.47 -29.65
CA ARG A 55 -20.45 13.84 -30.61
C ARG A 55 -21.39 12.84 -29.93
N ASP A 56 -20.84 11.93 -29.11
CA ASP A 56 -21.59 10.87 -28.44
C ASP A 56 -22.64 11.44 -27.44
N ARG A 57 -22.41 12.67 -26.94
CA ARG A 57 -23.34 13.40 -26.07
C ARG A 57 -24.40 14.16 -26.84
N VAL A 58 -24.02 14.77 -27.97
CA VAL A 58 -24.96 15.48 -28.85
C VAL A 58 -25.92 14.50 -29.54
N SER A 59 -25.47 13.27 -29.82
CA SER A 59 -26.30 12.18 -30.37
C SER A 59 -27.20 11.50 -29.32
N GLY A 60 -27.04 11.83 -28.03
CA GLY A 60 -27.86 11.28 -26.95
C GLY A 60 -27.49 9.87 -26.51
N GLU A 61 -26.35 9.33 -26.94
CA GLU A 61 -25.88 8.01 -26.50
C GLU A 61 -25.35 8.03 -25.06
N VAL A 62 -24.96 9.22 -24.56
CA VAL A 62 -24.39 9.41 -23.22
C VAL A 62 -24.91 10.69 -22.60
N ASP A 63 -25.35 10.64 -21.34
CA ASP A 63 -25.82 11.82 -20.62
C ASP A 63 -24.73 12.92 -20.57
N PRO A 64 -25.08 14.18 -20.89
CA PRO A 64 -24.13 15.29 -20.91
C PRO A 64 -23.47 15.52 -19.56
N GLU A 65 -24.19 15.30 -18.45
CA GLU A 65 -23.68 15.45 -17.09
C GLU A 65 -22.87 14.24 -16.65
N CYS A 66 -23.23 13.02 -17.08
CA CYS A 66 -22.57 11.80 -16.65
C CYS A 66 -21.08 11.80 -17.05
N CYS A 67 -20.25 11.89 -16.01
CA CYS A 67 -18.83 11.64 -16.02
C CYS A 67 -18.56 10.72 -14.84
N SER A 68 -18.77 9.41 -14.99
CA SER A 68 -18.23 8.47 -14.01
C SER A 68 -16.71 8.50 -14.13
N MET A 69 -16.07 9.22 -13.21
CA MET A 69 -14.63 9.08 -12.98
C MET A 69 -14.40 7.62 -12.55
N GLY A 70 -13.28 7.01 -12.97
CA GLY A 70 -12.95 5.65 -12.57
C GLY A 70 -13.02 5.47 -11.05
N LYS A 71 -13.00 4.21 -10.58
CA LYS A 71 -13.09 3.91 -9.14
C LYS A 71 -12.16 4.82 -8.34
N GLN A 72 -12.73 5.51 -7.35
CA GLN A 72 -11.95 6.31 -6.42
C GLN A 72 -10.93 5.41 -5.71
N PRO A 73 -9.72 5.92 -5.40
CA PRO A 73 -8.76 5.18 -4.60
C PRO A 73 -9.39 4.77 -3.26
N LEU A 74 -9.06 3.57 -2.79
CA LEU A 74 -9.63 3.00 -1.56
C LEU A 74 -9.10 3.69 -0.30
N LEU A 75 -7.88 4.23 -0.37
CA LEU A 75 -7.19 4.93 0.70
C LEU A 75 -7.05 6.42 0.33
N SER A 76 -7.13 7.29 1.33
CA SER A 76 -6.79 8.70 1.19
C SER A 76 -5.27 8.90 1.06
N LEU A 77 -4.85 10.08 0.59
CA LEU A 77 -3.43 10.39 0.41
C LEU A 77 -2.63 10.32 1.73
N GLU A 78 -3.25 10.66 2.85
CA GLU A 78 -2.61 10.59 4.18
C GLU A 78 -2.41 9.13 4.62
N GLU A 79 -3.42 8.29 4.39
CA GLU A 79 -3.39 6.85 4.68
C GLU A 79 -2.36 6.11 3.81
N GLU A 80 -2.28 6.46 2.52
CA GLU A 80 -1.23 5.96 1.62
C GLU A 80 0.17 6.37 2.10
N ALA A 81 0.33 7.61 2.57
CA ALA A 81 1.61 8.07 3.11
C ALA A 81 2.04 7.28 4.35
N LYS A 82 1.08 6.93 5.23
CA LYS A 82 1.32 6.06 6.38
C LYS A 82 1.81 4.68 5.93
N LEU A 83 1.07 4.02 5.03
CA LEU A 83 1.43 2.70 4.50
C LEU A 83 2.82 2.71 3.83
N VAL A 84 3.18 3.78 3.13
CA VAL A 84 4.50 3.91 2.49
C VAL A 84 5.62 4.06 3.53
N ASN A 85 5.39 4.78 4.62
CA ASN A 85 6.38 4.88 5.70
C ASN A 85 6.58 3.52 6.37
N ASP A 86 5.49 2.82 6.67
CA ASP A 86 5.49 1.48 7.23
C ASP A 86 6.33 0.50 6.36
N LEU A 87 6.13 0.52 5.05
CA LEU A 87 6.91 -0.29 4.10
C LEU A 87 8.41 0.05 4.11
N LYS A 88 8.77 1.33 4.27
CA LYS A 88 10.18 1.75 4.34
C LYS A 88 10.84 1.26 5.63
N GLU A 89 10.13 1.31 6.75
CA GLU A 89 10.65 0.81 8.03
C GLU A 89 10.91 -0.69 7.97
N MET A 90 9.96 -1.43 7.42
CA MET A 90 10.07 -2.88 7.23
C MET A 90 11.21 -3.25 6.28
N ALA A 91 11.41 -2.46 5.21
CA ALA A 91 12.55 -2.62 4.33
C ALA A 91 13.89 -2.37 5.05
N ALA A 92 13.93 -1.42 5.99
CA ALA A 92 15.13 -1.15 6.80
C ALA A 92 15.48 -2.30 7.77
N ILE A 93 14.47 -3.04 8.25
CA ILE A 93 14.65 -4.25 9.06
C ILE A 93 15.16 -5.43 8.22
N GLY A 94 15.14 -5.29 6.89
CA GLY A 94 15.63 -6.30 5.94
C GLY A 94 14.53 -7.19 5.38
N TYR A 95 13.26 -6.80 5.52
CA TYR A 95 12.16 -7.54 4.90
C TYR A 95 12.00 -7.16 3.42
N SER A 96 11.91 -8.17 2.56
CA SER A 96 11.58 -8.00 1.15
C SER A 96 10.09 -8.19 0.92
N TYR A 97 9.44 -7.27 0.23
CA TYR A 97 8.04 -7.41 -0.16
C TYR A 97 7.87 -7.81 -1.61
N THR A 98 6.97 -8.76 -1.84
CA THR A 98 6.40 -8.98 -3.17
C THR A 98 5.25 -8.01 -3.44
N ARG A 99 4.97 -7.74 -4.72
CA ARG A 99 3.83 -6.88 -5.13
C ARG A 99 2.50 -7.37 -4.55
N GLN A 100 2.31 -8.69 -4.47
CA GLN A 100 1.08 -9.28 -3.94
C GLN A 100 0.95 -9.01 -2.44
N GLU A 101 2.03 -9.16 -1.68
CA GLU A 101 2.02 -8.89 -0.24
C GLU A 101 1.73 -7.43 0.08
N VAL A 102 2.27 -6.49 -0.71
CA VAL A 102 1.93 -5.07 -0.55
C VAL A 102 0.44 -4.84 -0.79
N ALA A 103 -0.16 -5.51 -1.77
CA ALA A 103 -1.59 -5.41 -2.06
C ALA A 103 -2.44 -6.04 -0.94
N ASP A 104 -2.02 -7.19 -0.40
CA ASP A 104 -2.69 -7.85 0.71
C ASP A 104 -2.64 -6.96 1.97
N MET A 105 -1.47 -6.38 2.30
CA MET A 105 -1.33 -5.45 3.42
C MET A 105 -2.17 -4.17 3.24
N ALA A 106 -2.22 -3.61 2.03
CA ALA A 106 -3.07 -2.46 1.75
C ALA A 106 -4.56 -2.80 1.92
N THR A 107 -4.94 -4.04 1.57
CA THR A 107 -6.31 -4.54 1.75
C THR A 107 -6.63 -4.70 3.23
N ASP A 108 -5.73 -5.31 4.01
CA ASP A 108 -5.89 -5.47 5.45
C ASP A 108 -5.95 -4.11 6.15
N PHE A 109 -5.09 -3.16 5.77
CA PHE A 109 -5.11 -1.80 6.28
C PHE A 109 -6.41 -1.06 5.95
N ALA A 110 -6.90 -1.19 4.71
CA ALA A 110 -8.20 -0.63 4.32
C ALA A 110 -9.38 -1.27 5.06
N ILE A 111 -9.30 -2.57 5.36
CA ILE A 111 -10.29 -3.25 6.22
C ILE A 111 -10.21 -2.72 7.65
N GLN A 112 -9.01 -2.58 8.22
CA GLN A 112 -8.84 -2.02 9.56
C GLN A 112 -9.44 -0.61 9.69
N LEU A 113 -9.28 0.22 8.67
CA LEU A 113 -9.85 1.57 8.62
C LEU A 113 -11.38 1.57 8.40
N ASN A 114 -11.89 0.73 7.49
CA ASN A 114 -13.31 0.71 7.14
C ASN A 114 -14.19 -0.13 8.06
N ASN A 115 -13.63 -1.00 8.92
CA ASN A 115 -14.40 -2.07 9.53
C ASN A 115 -14.49 -1.99 11.05
N LYS A 116 -15.60 -1.40 11.51
CA LYS A 116 -16.28 -1.79 12.75
C LYS A 116 -17.60 -2.52 12.47
N GLN A 117 -17.80 -3.24 11.35
CA GLN A 117 -19.09 -3.95 11.10
C GLN A 117 -19.12 -5.28 10.31
N ASN A 118 -18.06 -5.81 9.70
CA ASN A 118 -18.14 -7.08 8.93
C ASN A 118 -16.85 -7.89 9.01
N TRP A 119 -16.53 -8.33 10.22
CA TRP A 119 -15.35 -9.14 10.52
C TRP A 119 -15.53 -10.63 10.15
N HIS A 120 -16.71 -11.04 9.68
CA HIS A 120 -17.05 -12.45 9.43
C HIS A 120 -17.02 -12.88 7.95
N SER A 121 -16.67 -12.00 7.01
CA SER A 121 -16.73 -12.31 5.56
C SER A 121 -15.39 -12.21 4.82
N VAL A 122 -14.36 -11.64 5.44
CA VAL A 122 -12.99 -11.66 4.89
C VAL A 122 -12.25 -12.69 5.70
N GLY A 123 -11.76 -13.75 5.06
CA GLY A 123 -11.01 -14.82 5.73
C GLY A 123 -9.79 -14.25 6.42
N VAL A 124 -9.94 -13.86 7.69
CA VAL A 124 -8.84 -13.57 8.60
C VAL A 124 -8.05 -14.87 8.69
N ARG A 125 -6.92 -14.91 7.97
CA ARG A 125 -5.97 -16.00 8.12
C ARG A 125 -5.50 -15.98 9.57
N CYS A 126 -5.56 -17.16 10.17
CA CYS A 126 -5.32 -17.47 11.57
C CYS A 126 -4.25 -16.58 12.23
N SER A 127 -4.67 -15.85 13.25
CA SER A 127 -3.94 -14.85 14.03
C SER A 127 -2.81 -15.45 14.87
N ASN A 128 -1.71 -15.87 14.24
CA ASN A 128 -0.47 -16.16 14.97
C ASN A 128 0.21 -14.86 15.45
N SER A 129 -0.01 -13.73 14.78
CA SER A 129 0.63 -12.45 15.13
C SER A 129 0.20 -11.90 16.48
N THR A 130 -1.08 -12.02 16.84
CA THR A 130 -1.60 -11.58 18.14
C THR A 130 -1.07 -12.43 19.29
N ILE A 131 -1.02 -13.75 19.10
CA ILE A 131 -0.48 -14.69 20.08
C ILE A 131 1.02 -14.47 20.24
N PHE A 132 1.73 -14.23 19.13
CA PHE A 132 3.16 -13.94 19.16
C PHE A 132 3.46 -12.65 19.93
N LEU A 133 2.71 -11.57 19.68
CA LEU A 133 2.88 -10.32 20.42
C LEU A 133 2.63 -10.51 21.92
N ASP A 134 1.55 -11.22 22.29
CA ASP A 134 1.23 -11.53 23.69
C ASP A 134 2.34 -12.34 24.37
N TRP A 135 2.85 -13.37 23.70
CA TRP A 135 4.01 -14.13 24.17
C TRP A 135 5.24 -13.24 24.33
N LEU A 136 5.50 -12.36 23.37
CA LEU A 136 6.68 -11.49 23.36
C LEU A 136 6.60 -10.46 24.49
N SER A 137 5.44 -9.84 24.71
CA SER A 137 5.26 -8.84 25.75
C SER A 137 5.18 -9.42 27.16
N ASN A 138 4.51 -10.57 27.35
CA ASN A 138 4.19 -11.10 28.67
C ASN A 138 5.09 -12.23 29.13
N HIS A 139 5.61 -13.04 28.20
CA HIS A 139 6.45 -14.19 28.53
C HIS A 139 7.92 -13.89 28.28
N PHE A 140 8.28 -13.48 27.06
CA PHE A 140 9.68 -13.31 26.66
C PHE A 140 10.42 -12.24 27.50
N THR A 141 9.75 -11.12 27.79
CA THR A 141 10.29 -10.05 28.65
C THR A 141 10.70 -10.50 30.05
N THR A 142 10.09 -11.55 30.59
CA THR A 142 10.41 -12.05 31.93
C THR A 142 11.78 -12.74 32.00
N PHE A 143 12.29 -13.21 30.86
CA PHE A 143 13.57 -13.93 30.77
C PHE A 143 14.75 -13.02 30.43
N ILE A 144 14.50 -11.73 30.22
CA ILE A 144 15.53 -10.78 29.80
C ILE A 144 16.13 -10.06 31.03
N PRO A 145 17.47 -10.05 31.18
CA PRO A 145 18.11 -9.26 32.21
C PRO A 145 17.90 -7.75 31.96
N ARG A 146 17.56 -7.01 33.01
CA ARG A 146 17.26 -5.57 32.91
C ARG A 146 18.51 -4.77 32.52
N GLY A 147 18.38 -3.92 31.49
CA GLY A 147 19.38 -2.90 31.12
C GLY A 147 20.26 -3.25 29.92
N GLU A 148 20.07 -4.39 29.27
CA GLU A 148 20.79 -4.78 28.06
C GLU A 148 19.92 -4.61 26.81
N LYS A 149 20.54 -4.23 25.69
CA LYS A 149 19.87 -4.24 24.38
C LYS A 149 19.68 -5.68 23.94
N VAL A 150 18.47 -6.03 23.57
CA VAL A 150 18.14 -7.40 23.13
C VAL A 150 17.99 -7.43 21.61
N LEU A 151 18.79 -8.30 20.98
CA LEU A 151 18.67 -8.64 19.57
C LEU A 151 17.76 -9.86 19.43
N LEU A 152 16.61 -9.68 18.77
CA LEU A 152 15.70 -10.77 18.45
C LEU A 152 15.90 -11.18 16.98
N MET A 153 16.37 -12.41 16.78
CA MET A 153 16.53 -13.01 15.46
C MET A 153 15.26 -13.75 15.07
N LEU A 154 14.64 -13.35 13.96
CA LEU A 154 13.38 -13.91 13.47
C LEU A 154 13.58 -14.66 12.14
N ASP A 155 12.77 -15.70 11.95
CA ASP A 155 12.73 -16.53 10.74
C ASP A 155 12.14 -15.82 9.51
N GLY A 156 11.53 -14.65 9.71
CA GLY A 156 10.89 -13.88 8.65
C GLY A 156 9.54 -14.41 8.21
N HIS A 157 8.88 -15.21 9.03
CA HIS A 157 7.50 -15.57 8.77
C HIS A 157 6.57 -14.35 8.93
N LYS A 158 5.55 -14.23 8.07
CA LYS A 158 4.65 -13.06 7.99
C LYS A 158 3.98 -12.71 9.32
N SER A 159 3.73 -13.70 10.17
CA SER A 159 3.11 -13.49 11.49
C SER A 159 4.00 -12.73 12.48
N HIS A 160 5.32 -12.80 12.34
CA HIS A 160 6.28 -12.16 13.25
C HIS A 160 6.61 -10.72 12.85
N LEU A 161 6.06 -10.25 11.71
CA LEU A 161 6.41 -8.98 11.07
C LEU A 161 5.17 -8.12 10.82
N THR A 162 4.34 -8.02 11.84
CA THR A 162 3.24 -7.05 11.86
C THR A 162 3.73 -5.72 12.41
N LEU A 163 3.17 -4.60 11.94
CA LEU A 163 3.51 -3.24 12.41
C LEU A 163 3.50 -3.13 13.93
N ASN A 164 2.47 -3.68 14.58
CA ASN A 164 2.34 -3.67 16.04
C ASN A 164 3.54 -4.27 16.77
N ILE A 165 4.18 -5.31 16.21
CA ILE A 165 5.34 -5.96 16.81
C ILE A 165 6.58 -5.06 16.69
N ILE A 166 6.70 -4.33 15.58
CA ILE A 166 7.83 -3.43 15.32
C ILE A 166 7.72 -2.15 16.15
N GLU A 167 6.52 -1.58 16.24
CA GLU A 167 6.25 -0.45 17.14
C GLU A 167 6.57 -0.85 18.59
N TRP A 168 6.05 -2.00 19.04
CA TRP A 168 6.34 -2.52 20.38
C TRP A 168 7.85 -2.74 20.61
N ALA A 169 8.56 -3.31 19.63
CA ALA A 169 9.99 -3.56 19.74
C ALA A 169 10.79 -2.25 19.86
N LYS A 170 10.44 -1.23 19.09
CA LYS A 170 11.05 0.10 19.17
C LYS A 170 10.83 0.74 20.54
N GLU A 171 9.61 0.68 21.07
CA GLU A 171 9.27 1.25 22.39
C GLU A 171 10.04 0.58 23.53
N ASN A 172 10.36 -0.71 23.39
CA ASN A 172 11.05 -1.49 24.40
C ASN A 172 12.56 -1.68 24.13
N ASP A 173 13.14 -0.94 23.16
CA ASP A 173 14.56 -0.99 22.74
C ASP A 173 15.05 -2.38 22.29
N PHE A 174 14.16 -3.16 21.67
CA PHE A 174 14.48 -4.42 21.01
C PHE A 174 14.96 -4.18 19.57
N ILE A 175 16.07 -4.83 19.20
CA ILE A 175 16.57 -4.83 17.84
C ILE A 175 16.00 -6.07 17.15
N LEU A 176 15.16 -5.88 16.13
CA LEU A 176 14.64 -6.98 15.32
C LEU A 176 15.57 -7.21 14.12
N GLN A 177 16.04 -8.45 13.94
CA GLN A 177 16.85 -8.85 12.79
C GLN A 177 16.23 -10.06 12.11
N LEU A 178 16.05 -9.97 10.81
CA LEU A 178 15.57 -11.06 9.99
C LEU A 178 16.71 -11.90 9.46
N LEU A 179 16.53 -13.22 9.50
CA LEU A 179 17.42 -14.14 8.83
C LEU A 179 17.24 -14.05 7.30
N PRO A 180 18.32 -14.12 6.51
CA PRO A 180 18.20 -14.21 5.05
C PRO A 180 17.37 -15.42 4.64
N ALA A 181 16.60 -15.27 3.55
CA ALA A 181 15.77 -16.36 3.03
C ALA A 181 16.59 -17.64 2.81
N HIS A 182 16.00 -18.79 3.13
CA HIS A 182 16.59 -20.13 3.02
C HIS A 182 17.84 -20.38 3.88
N THR A 183 18.13 -19.56 4.89
CA THR A 183 19.29 -19.79 5.78
C THR A 183 18.91 -20.41 7.14
N SER A 184 17.64 -20.77 7.37
CA SER A 184 17.18 -21.42 8.60
C SER A 184 18.06 -22.60 9.02
N HIS A 185 18.34 -23.50 8.06
CA HIS A 185 19.19 -24.67 8.24
C HIS A 185 20.67 -24.40 8.54
N LEU A 186 21.11 -23.13 8.54
CA LEU A 186 22.47 -22.71 8.86
C LEU A 186 22.52 -21.80 10.09
N LEU A 187 21.55 -20.89 10.20
CA LEU A 187 21.57 -19.79 11.15
C LEU A 187 20.62 -19.97 12.33
N GLN A 188 19.66 -20.89 12.27
CA GLN A 188 18.78 -21.18 13.41
C GLN A 188 19.39 -22.27 14.29
N PRO A 189 19.93 -21.91 15.47
CA PRO A 189 20.58 -22.89 16.36
C PRO A 189 19.61 -23.97 16.83
N LEU A 190 18.33 -23.64 16.88
CA LEU A 190 17.25 -24.53 17.27
C LEU A 190 17.02 -25.64 16.23
N ASP A 191 17.02 -25.29 14.94
CA ASP A 191 16.83 -26.25 13.84
C ASP A 191 18.09 -27.10 13.58
N VAL A 192 19.27 -26.50 13.72
CA VAL A 192 20.55 -27.19 13.46
C VAL A 192 20.99 -28.03 14.66
N GLY A 193 20.72 -27.57 15.88
CA GLY A 193 21.12 -28.22 17.12
C GLY A 193 20.02 -29.08 17.73
N CYS A 194 19.03 -28.44 18.35
CA CYS A 194 18.03 -29.12 19.17
C CYS A 194 17.10 -30.04 18.37
N PHE A 195 16.73 -29.64 17.15
CA PHE A 195 15.80 -30.39 16.28
C PHE A 195 16.47 -31.00 15.04
N GLY A 196 17.80 -30.95 14.96
CA GLY A 196 18.54 -31.59 13.86
C GLY A 196 18.36 -33.11 13.86
N PRO A 197 18.50 -33.78 12.70
CA PRO A 197 18.46 -35.24 12.62
C PRO A 197 19.55 -35.84 13.52
N LYS A 198 19.14 -36.77 14.39
CA LYS A 198 20.05 -37.53 15.26
C LYS A 198 20.83 -38.59 14.48
#